data_AF-A0A943P2H5-F1
#
_entry.id   AF-A0A943P2H5-F1
#
_cell.length_a   1.000
_cell.length_b   1.000
_cell.length_c   1.000
_cell.angle_alpha   90.00
_cell.angle_beta   90.00
_cell.angle_gamma   90.00
#
_symmetry.space_group_name_H-M   'P 1'
#
loop_
_entity.id
_entity.type
_entity.pdbx_description
1 polymer ?
#
loop_
_entity_poly.entity_id
_entity_poly.type
_entity_poly.pdbx_seq_one_letter_code
_entity_poly.pdbx_strand_id
1 'polypeptide(L)'
;MAIKKPTRRVMPVGEASMTLMGNQDTRNKGDSTSRKKGECITFWVTEEQKQEMSTYAAEHNTTVSRIIIEGLEIRMGKGQSL
;
A
#
# COMPACT_ATOMS: atom_id res chain seq x y z
N MET A 1 -11.34 -12.44 -12.85
CA MET A 1 -11.00 -11.42 -11.84
C MET A 1 -12.04 -10.30 -11.92
N ALA A 2 -12.79 -10.02 -10.85
CA ALA A 2 -13.80 -8.96 -10.86
C ALA A 2 -13.12 -7.59 -10.73
N ILE A 3 -13.12 -6.81 -11.81
CA ILE A 3 -12.61 -5.43 -11.80
C ILE A 3 -13.60 -4.59 -10.99
N LYS A 4 -13.24 -4.24 -9.75
CA LYS A 4 -14.03 -3.31 -8.93
C LYS A 4 -14.00 -1.93 -9.60
N LYS A 5 -15.05 -1.60 -10.34
CA LYS A 5 -15.23 -0.27 -10.94
C LYS A 5 -15.32 0.76 -9.80
N PRO A 6 -14.61 1.89 -9.87
CA PRO A 6 -14.70 2.92 -8.84
C PRO A 6 -16.12 3.49 -8.82
N THR A 7 -16.85 3.22 -7.74
CA THR A 7 -18.18 3.81 -7.52
C THR A 7 -18.01 5.22 -6.97
N ARG A 8 -18.33 6.23 -7.79
CA ARG A 8 -18.39 7.62 -7.34
C ARG A 8 -19.56 7.76 -6.36
N ARG A 9 -19.26 7.94 -5.06
CA ARG A 9 -20.27 8.33 -4.07
C ARG A 9 -20.66 9.78 -4.36
N VAL A 10 -21.82 9.97 -4.96
CA VAL A 10 -22.43 11.30 -5.09
C VAL A 10 -23.10 11.58 -3.76
N MET A 11 -22.53 12.47 -2.95
CA MET A 11 -23.23 12.95 -1.76
C MET A 11 -24.41 13.82 -2.20
N PRO A 12 -25.55 13.79 -1.49
CA PRO A 12 -26.63 14.74 -1.74
C PRO A 12 -26.07 16.16 -1.63
N VAL A 13 -26.50 17.05 -2.53
CA VAL A 13 -26.07 18.44 -2.54
C VAL A 13 -26.59 19.11 -1.27
N GLY A 14 -25.74 19.24 -0.26
CA GLY A 14 -26.01 20.10 0.90
C GLY A 14 -25.94 21.57 0.51
N GLU A 15 -26.47 22.44 1.36
CA GLU A 15 -26.38 23.90 1.17
C GLU A 15 -24.92 24.32 0.94
N ALA A 16 -24.70 25.24 -0.02
CA ALA A 16 -23.38 25.73 -0.33
C ALA A 16 -22.84 26.54 0.86
N SER A 17 -21.67 26.16 1.38
CA SER A 17 -21.01 26.91 2.45
C SER A 17 -20.70 28.34 2.02
N MET A 18 -21.00 29.29 2.92
CA MET A 18 -20.68 30.73 2.79
C MET A 18 -19.18 31.04 2.96
N THR A 19 -18.38 30.05 3.30
CA THR A 19 -16.93 30.18 3.47
C THR A 19 -16.19 29.20 2.57
N LEU A 20 -14.98 29.59 2.15
CA LEU A 20 -14.13 28.82 1.24
C LEU A 20 -13.91 27.34 1.68
N MET A 21 -13.90 27.09 3.00
CA MET A 21 -13.58 25.77 3.58
C MET A 21 -14.76 25.10 4.29
N GLY A 22 -15.96 25.70 4.34
CA GLY A 22 -17.05 25.17 5.19
C GLY A 22 -17.69 23.86 4.70
N ASN A 23 -17.40 23.43 3.47
CA ASN A 23 -17.77 22.09 2.98
C ASN A 23 -16.64 21.06 3.13
N GLN A 24 -15.54 21.40 3.83
CA GLN A 24 -14.44 20.47 4.05
C GLN A 24 -14.82 19.46 5.13
N ASP A 25 -14.96 18.19 4.74
CA ASP A 25 -15.09 17.09 5.69
C ASP A 25 -13.75 16.87 6.40
N THR A 26 -13.62 17.43 7.60
CA THR A 26 -12.48 17.23 8.50
C THR A 26 -12.71 16.10 9.50
N ARG A 27 -13.93 15.53 9.54
CA ARG A 27 -14.36 14.56 10.56
C ARG A 27 -14.25 13.12 10.08
N ASN A 28 -14.66 12.82 8.85
CA ASN A 28 -14.55 11.46 8.28
C ASN A 28 -13.35 11.30 7.34
N LYS A 29 -12.69 12.41 6.95
CA LYS A 29 -11.46 12.37 6.19
C LYS A 29 -10.34 11.91 7.11
N GLY A 30 -10.18 10.59 7.18
CA GLY A 30 -9.13 9.95 7.97
C GLY A 30 -7.77 10.55 7.64
N ASP A 31 -7.04 10.95 8.68
CA ASP A 31 -5.67 11.38 8.55
C ASP A 31 -4.83 10.21 8.02
N SER A 32 -4.50 10.27 6.72
CA SER A 32 -3.74 9.22 6.05
C SER A 32 -2.29 9.14 6.54
N THR A 33 -1.84 10.11 7.36
CA THR A 33 -0.52 10.11 8.00
C THR A 33 -0.47 9.29 9.29
N SER A 34 -1.63 8.96 9.87
CA SER A 34 -1.72 8.19 11.13
C SER A 34 -1.48 6.67 10.98
N ARG A 35 -1.46 6.14 9.75
CA ARG A 35 -1.04 4.75 9.53
C ARG A 35 0.47 4.70 9.79
N LYS A 36 0.90 3.94 10.80
CA LYS A 36 2.29 3.50 10.99
C LYS A 36 2.75 2.72 9.75
N LYS A 37 3.05 3.42 8.67
CA LYS A 37 3.80 2.85 7.55
C LYS A 37 5.24 2.78 8.03
N GLY A 38 5.85 1.60 7.91
CA GLY A 38 7.29 1.49 8.03
C GLY A 38 7.99 2.44 7.05
N GLU A 39 9.29 2.63 7.24
CA GLU A 39 10.08 3.46 6.32
C GLU A 39 10.05 2.85 4.92
N CYS A 40 9.71 3.68 3.92
CA CYS A 40 9.75 3.28 2.52
C CYS A 40 11.20 3.34 2.04
N ILE A 41 11.70 2.23 1.49
CA ILE A 41 13.07 2.11 1.01
C ILE A 41 13.04 1.83 -0.50
N THR A 42 13.95 2.46 -1.24
CA THR A 42 14.15 2.25 -2.67
C THR A 42 15.47 1.54 -2.90
N PHE A 43 15.50 0.54 -3.78
CA PHE A 43 16.72 -0.21 -4.13
C PHE A 43 16.78 -0.41 -5.65
N TRP A 44 17.98 -0.62 -6.16
CA TRP A 44 18.22 -0.91 -7.57
C TRP A 44 18.36 -2.42 -7.77
N VAL A 45 17.76 -2.94 -8.84
CA VAL A 45 17.87 -4.35 -9.28
C VAL A 45 18.02 -4.39 -10.78
N THR A 46 18.51 -5.52 -11.30
CA THR A 46 18.43 -5.80 -12.73
C THR A 46 16.98 -6.11 -13.15
N GLU A 47 16.67 -5.98 -14.44
CA GLU A 47 15.34 -6.34 -14.94
C GLU A 47 15.04 -7.83 -14.77
N GLU A 48 16.06 -8.68 -14.90
CA GLU A 48 15.97 -10.12 -14.66
C GLU A 48 15.56 -10.42 -13.22
N GLN A 49 16.25 -9.84 -12.23
CA GLN A 49 15.91 -10.00 -10.81
C GLN A 49 14.49 -9.53 -10.50
N LYS A 50 14.07 -8.41 -11.09
CA LYS A 50 12.71 -7.89 -10.93
C LYS A 50 11.67 -8.86 -11.47
N GLN A 51 11.93 -9.45 -12.65
CA GLN A 51 11.03 -10.42 -13.28
C GLN A 51 10.94 -11.71 -12.45
N GLU A 52 12.08 -12.24 -11.99
CA GLU A 52 12.13 -13.44 -11.15
C GLU A 52 11.38 -13.24 -9.83
N MET A 53 11.66 -12.14 -9.11
CA MET A 53 10.99 -11.83 -7.85
C MET A 53 9.49 -11.64 -8.02
N SER A 54 9.06 -10.99 -9.11
CA SER A 54 7.64 -10.81 -9.41
C SER A 54 6.94 -12.14 -9.72
N THR A 55 7.63 -13.04 -10.41
CA THR A 55 7.09 -14.36 -10.79
C THR A 55 6.93 -15.24 -9.55
N TYR A 56 7.98 -15.33 -8.73
CA TYR A 56 7.96 -16.06 -7.47
C TYR A 56 6.87 -15.52 -6.53
N ALA A 57 6.72 -14.20 -6.40
CA ALA A 57 5.68 -13.61 -5.57
C ALA A 57 4.27 -14.01 -6.01
N ALA A 58 4.02 -14.07 -7.33
CA ALA A 58 2.74 -14.48 -7.88
C ALA A 58 2.46 -15.97 -7.63
N GLU A 59 3.45 -16.84 -7.84
CA GLU A 59 3.33 -18.29 -7.62
C GLU A 59 3.03 -18.63 -6.16
N HIS A 60 3.65 -17.91 -5.23
CA HIS A 60 3.53 -18.16 -3.78
C HIS A 60 2.45 -17.30 -3.09
N ASN A 61 1.58 -16.61 -3.83
CA ASN A 61 0.54 -15.71 -3.29
C ASN A 61 1.07 -14.72 -2.23
N THR A 62 2.27 -14.19 -2.46
CA THR A 62 2.95 -13.26 -1.55
C THR A 62 3.29 -11.95 -2.27
N THR A 63 4.10 -11.10 -1.63
CA THR A 63 4.58 -9.85 -2.24
C THR A 63 6.10 -9.83 -2.29
N VAL A 64 6.64 -9.13 -3.28
CA VAL A 64 8.08 -8.89 -3.42
C VAL A 64 8.66 -8.31 -2.13
N SER A 65 7.99 -7.32 -1.52
CA SER A 65 8.42 -6.72 -0.26
C SER A 65 8.50 -7.74 0.89
N ARG A 66 7.58 -8.70 0.94
CA ARG A 66 7.57 -9.74 1.97
C ARG A 66 8.77 -10.67 1.83
N ILE A 67 9.06 -11.12 0.60
CA ILE A 67 10.21 -11.99 0.29
C ILE A 67 11.52 -11.30 0.69
N ILE A 68 11.67 -10.00 0.38
CA ILE A 68 12.87 -9.24 0.73
C ILE A 68 13.05 -9.18 2.25
N ILE A 69 11.97 -8.86 2.99
CA ILE A 69 12.02 -8.75 4.45
C ILE A 69 12.37 -10.11 5.06
N GLU A 70 11.72 -11.19 4.63
CA GLU A 70 12.00 -12.55 5.13
C GLU A 70 13.46 -12.97 4.86
N GLY A 71 13.97 -12.72 3.65
CA GLY A 71 15.37 -13.00 3.31
C GLY A 71 16.36 -12.16 4.13
N LEU A 72 16.01 -10.92 4.48
CA LEU A 72 16.82 -10.09 5.38
C LEU A 72 16.77 -10.60 6.82
N GLU A 73 15.60 -10.97 7.33
CA GLU A 73 15.43 -11.51 8.67
C GLU A 73 16.23 -12.81 8.86
N ILE A 74 16.21 -13.72 7.89
CA ILE A 74 17.03 -14.94 7.90
C ILE A 74 18.53 -14.59 7.97
N ARG A 75 19.01 -13.68 7.10
CA ARG A 75 20.42 -13.24 7.10
C ARG A 75 20.84 -12.53 8.39
N MET A 76 19.91 -11.86 9.06
CA MET A 76 20.14 -11.20 10.35
C MET A 76 20.03 -12.15 11.55
N GLY A 77 19.81 -13.45 11.33
CA GLY A 77 19.61 -14.44 12.41
C GLY A 77 18.31 -14.23 13.19
N LYS A 78 17.33 -13.53 12.60
CA LYS A 78 16.02 -13.24 13.18
C LYS A 78 14.91 -14.11 12.60
N GLY A 79 15.13 -14.71 11.44
CA GLY A 79 14.20 -15.66 10.81
C GLY A 79 14.34 -17.06 11.41
N GLN A 80 13.22 -17.73 11.69
CA GLN A 80 13.23 -19.15 11.99
C GLN A 80 13.62 -19.92 10.72
N SER A 81 14.62 -20.80 10.81
CA SER A 81 14.76 -21.86 9.82
C SER A 81 13.50 -22.70 9.91
N LEU A 82 12.69 -22.72 8.85
CA LEU A 82 11.67 -23.75 8.67
C LEU A 82 12.35 -25.12 8.57
#